data_AF-A0A149R3G1-F1
#
_entry.id   AF-A0A149R3G1-F1
#
_cell.length_a   1.000
_cell.length_b   1.000
_cell.length_c   1.000
_cell.angle_alpha   90.00
_cell.angle_beta   90.00
_cell.angle_gamma   90.00
#
_symmetry.space_group_name_H-M   'P 1'
#
loop_
_entity.id
_entity.type
_entity.pdbx_description
1 polymer ?
#
loop_
_entity_poly.entity_id
_entity_poly.type
_entity_poly.pdbx_seq_one_letter_code
_entity_poly.pdbx_strand_id
1 'polypeptide(L)' 'QGFFDPSTSFLPPYSPDLNPIEQVFAKLKTLLRKAAERSVETTWKRIGSLIKCFSPQECANYLKNSGYASI' A
#
# COMPACT_ATOMS: atom_id res chain seq x y z
N GLN A 1 -10.56 16.45 29.45
CA GLN A 1 -9.15 16.75 29.10
C GLN A 1 -8.55 15.43 28.59
N GLY A 2 -8.79 15.13 27.31
CA GLY A 2 -8.31 13.89 26.68
C GLY A 2 -6.87 14.08 26.25
N PHE A 3 -6.00 13.18 26.70
CA PHE A 3 -4.58 13.12 26.34
C PHE A 3 -4.47 12.82 24.85
N PHE A 4 -4.22 13.86 24.06
CA PHE A 4 -3.94 13.73 22.63
C PHE A 4 -2.46 13.37 22.50
N ASP A 5 -2.19 12.08 22.31
CA ASP A 5 -0.83 11.60 22.03
C ASP A 5 -0.40 12.12 20.64
N PRO A 6 0.60 13.01 20.54
CA PRO A 6 0.99 13.64 19.27
C PRO A 6 1.74 12.69 18.31
N SER A 7 1.89 11.41 18.66
CA SER A 7 2.62 10.41 17.85
C SER A 7 1.73 9.68 16.84
N THR A 8 0.41 9.85 16.92
CA THR A 8 -0.52 9.17 16.02
C THR A 8 -0.89 10.12 14.89
N SER A 9 -0.29 9.93 13.71
CA SER A 9 -0.62 10.70 12.51
C SER A 9 -2.13 10.73 12.29
N PHE A 10 -2.74 11.90 12.47
CA PHE A 10 -4.17 12.14 12.30
C PHE A 10 -4.53 11.89 10.84
N LEU A 11 -5.23 10.79 10.57
CA LEU A 11 -5.88 10.59 9.28
C LEU A 11 -7.26 11.22 9.37
N PRO A 12 -7.56 12.28 8.56
CA PRO A 12 -8.92 12.77 8.44
C PRO A 12 -9.84 11.61 8.00
N PRO A 13 -11.16 11.69 8.30
CA PRO A 13 -12.11 10.63 7.98
C PRO A 13 -11.92 10.13 6.54
N TYR A 14 -11.75 8.81 6.42
CA TYR A 14 -11.36 8.04 5.23
C TYR A 14 -11.59 8.79 3.91
N SER A 15 -10.54 9.49 3.44
CA SER A 15 -10.48 9.99 2.08
C SER A 15 -9.93 8.87 1.21
N PRO A 16 -10.78 8.15 0.45
CA PRO A 16 -10.37 6.94 -0.28
C PRO A 16 -9.25 7.19 -1.30
N ASP A 17 -9.07 8.43 -1.75
CA ASP A 17 -8.09 8.82 -2.76
C ASP A 17 -6.66 9.05 -2.24
N LEU A 18 -6.44 9.17 -0.92
CA LEU A 18 -5.14 9.55 -0.36
C LEU A 18 -4.47 8.47 0.50
N ASN A 19 -4.97 7.24 0.55
CA ASN A 19 -4.33 6.19 1.33
C ASN A 19 -3.23 5.48 0.51
N PRO A 20 -1.95 5.47 0.95
CA PRO A 20 -0.85 4.86 0.20
C PRO A 20 -1.06 3.35 0.02
N ILE A 21 -1.86 2.73 0.90
CA ILE A 21 -2.25 1.33 0.80
C ILE A 21 -3.01 1.04 -0.51
N GLU A 22 -3.91 1.93 -0.94
CA GLU A 22 -4.71 1.72 -2.14
C GLU A 22 -3.83 1.69 -3.40
N GLN A 23 -2.80 2.53 -3.46
CA GLN A 23 -1.84 2.56 -4.58
C GLN A 23 -1.03 1.26 -4.67
N VAL A 24 -0.55 0.75 -3.53
CA VAL A 24 0.17 -0.54 -3.46
C VAL A 24 -0.75 -1.68 -3.87
N PHE A 25 -1.99 -1.73 -3.33
CA PHE A 25 -2.95 -2.77 -3.64
C PHE A 25 -3.46 -2.71 -5.08
N ALA A 26 -3.56 -1.52 -5.70
CA ALA A 26 -3.90 -1.38 -7.11
C ALA A 26 -2.86 -2.04 -8.01
N LYS A 27 -1.56 -1.77 -7.78
CA LYS A 27 -0.47 -2.42 -8.53
C LYS A 27 -0.45 -3.94 -8.28
N LEU A 28 -0.58 -4.37 -7.02
CA LEU A 28 -0.60 -5.80 -6.68
C LEU A 28 -1.77 -6.53 -7.36
N LYS A 29 -2.98 -5.97 -7.32
CA LYS A 29 -4.16 -6.51 -8.02
C LYS A 29 -3.91 -6.66 -9.52
N THR A 30 -3.30 -5.65 -10.15
CA THR A 30 -2.94 -5.71 -11.59
C THR A 30 -1.96 -6.83 -11.88
N LEU A 31 -0.90 -6.99 -11.06
CA LEU A 31 0.10 -8.04 -11.23
C LEU A 31 -0.48 -9.45 -11.01
N LEU A 32 -1.38 -9.61 -10.03
CA LEU A 32 -2.06 -10.87 -9.78
C LEU A 32 -3.03 -11.25 -10.90
N ARG A 33 -3.80 -10.29 -11.42
CA ARG A 33 -4.66 -10.52 -12.59
C ARG A 33 -3.86 -10.93 -13.81
N LYS A 34 -2.69 -10.33 -14.01
CA LYS A 34 -1.76 -10.72 -15.10
C LYS A 34 -1.17 -12.11 -14.90
N ALA A 35 -0.93 -12.53 -13.66
CA ALA A 35 -0.41 -13.87 -13.35
C ALA A 35 -1.47 -14.97 -13.53
N ALA A 36 -2.76 -14.64 -13.41
CA ALA A 36 -3.90 -15.54 -13.67
C ALA A 36 -3.82 -16.89 -12.90
N GLU A 37 -3.27 -16.86 -11.70
CA GLU A 37 -3.13 -18.02 -10.82
C GLU A 37 -4.51 -18.65 -10.52
N ARG A 38 -4.58 -19.99 -10.56
CA ARG A 38 -5.85 -20.74 -10.39
C ARG A 38 -5.99 -21.43 -9.05
N SER A 39 -4.97 -21.33 -8.20
CA SER A 39 -4.91 -21.97 -6.89
C SER A 39 -4.53 -20.98 -5.81
N VAL A 40 -5.09 -21.15 -4.61
CA VAL A 40 -4.75 -20.31 -3.44
C VAL A 40 -3.26 -20.43 -3.10
N GLU A 41 -2.70 -21.64 -3.13
CA GLU A 41 -1.27 -21.85 -2.84
C GLU A 41 -0.36 -21.12 -3.84
N THR A 42 -0.63 -21.25 -5.14
CA THR A 42 0.18 -20.60 -6.17
C THR A 42 0.00 -19.10 -6.14
N THR A 43 -1.19 -18.62 -5.78
CA THR A 43 -1.46 -17.19 -5.52
C THR A 43 -0.59 -16.66 -4.39
N TRP A 44 -0.50 -17.36 -3.25
CA TRP A 44 0.35 -16.93 -2.12
C TRP A 44 1.83 -16.90 -2.49
N LYS A 45 2.33 -17.95 -3.16
CA LYS A 45 3.71 -17.99 -3.67
C LYS A 45 3.98 -16.83 -4.64
N ARG A 46 3.00 -16.53 -5.49
CA ARG A 46 3.07 -15.43 -6.46
C ARG A 46 3.09 -14.08 -5.77
N ILE A 47 2.22 -13.84 -4.78
CA ILE A 47 2.22 -12.62 -3.97
C ILE A 47 3.62 -12.39 -3.35
N GLY A 48 4.19 -13.41 -2.71
CA GLY A 48 5.53 -13.30 -2.11
C GLY A 48 6.64 -12.95 -3.12
N SER A 49 6.49 -13.40 -4.37
CA SER A 49 7.41 -13.03 -5.46
C SER A 49 7.16 -11.62 -5.98
N LEU A 50 5.89 -11.21 -6.11
CA LEU A 50 5.49 -9.90 -6.62
C LEU A 50 5.80 -8.75 -5.66
N ILE A 51 5.74 -8.99 -4.34
CA ILE A 51 6.11 -7.99 -3.33
C ILE A 51 7.58 -7.55 -3.50
N LYS A 52 8.46 -8.44 -4.00
CA LYS A 52 9.86 -8.09 -4.31
C LYS A 52 10.01 -7.14 -5.50
N CYS A 53 8.96 -6.95 -6.30
CA CYS A 53 8.95 -5.99 -7.42
C CYS A 53 8.65 -4.55 -6.99
N PHE A 54 8.39 -4.31 -5.71
CA PHE A 54 8.19 -2.97 -5.15
C PHE A 54 9.53 -2.45 -4.62
N SER A 55 10.08 -1.44 -5.27
CA SER A 55 11.34 -0.84 -4.83
C SER A 55 11.10 0.11 -3.64
N PRO A 56 12.11 0.32 -2.77
CA PRO A 56 11.99 1.30 -1.68
C PRO A 56 11.60 2.71 -2.18
N GLN A 57 12.12 3.10 -3.35
CA GLN A 57 11.80 4.39 -3.97
C GLN A 57 10.33 4.45 -4.43
N GLU A 58 9.80 3.36 -4.97
CA GLU A 58 8.38 3.29 -5.34
C GLU A 58 7.48 3.39 -4.10
N CYS A 59 7.82 2.71 -3.01
CA CYS A 59 7.12 2.83 -1.74
C CYS A 59 7.17 4.27 -1.19
N ALA A 60 8.33 4.92 -1.26
CA ALA A 60 8.46 6.33 -0.87
C ALA A 60 7.59 7.25 -1.75
N ASN A 61 7.47 6.96 -3.05
CA ASN A 61 6.60 7.71 -3.94
C ASN A 61 5.12 7.53 -3.58
N TYR A 62 4.67 6.34 -3.18
CA TYR A 62 3.30 6.14 -2.70
C TYR A 62 3.00 6.96 -1.45
N LEU A 63 3.90 6.94 -0.47
CA LEU A 63 3.78 7.75 0.74
C LEU A 63 3.75 9.25 0.41
N LYS A 64 4.62 9.71 -0.48
CA LYS A 64 4.65 11.10 -0.95
C LYS A 64 3.37 11.52 -1.66
N ASN A 65 2.89 10.71 -2.59
CA ASN A 65 1.66 10.97 -3.33
C ASN A 65 0.44 11.03 -2.41
N SER A 66 0.48 10.30 -1.31
CA SER A 66 -0.54 10.30 -0.27
C SER A 66 -0.38 11.42 0.78
N GLY A 67 0.58 12.32 0.63
CA GLY A 67 0.80 13.43 1.57
C GLY A 67 1.56 13.07 2.85
N TYR A 68 2.07 11.84 2.97
CA TYR A 68 2.81 11.37 4.15
C TYR A 68 4.32 11.67 4.11
N ALA A 69 4.85 12.19 2.99
CA ALA A 69 6.26 12.54 2.87
C ALA A 69 6.58 13.99 3.23
N SER A 70 5.63 14.72 3.84
CA SER A 70 5.90 16.01 4.45
C SER A 70 6.37 15.78 5.90
N ILE A 71 7.68 15.65 6.08
CA ILE A 71 8.39 15.88 7.34
C ILE A 71 9.21 17.16 7.20
#